data_AF-A0A351WEW6-F1
#
_entry.id   AF-A0A351WEW6-F1
#
_cell.length_a   1.000
_cell.length_b   1.000
_cell.length_c   1.000
_cell.angle_alpha   90.00
_cell.angle_beta   90.00
_cell.angle_gamma   90.00
#
_symmetry.space_group_name_H-M   'P 1'
#
loop_
_entity.id
_entity.type
_entity.pdbx_description
1 polymer ?
#
loop_
_entity_poly.entity_id
_entity_poly.type
_entity_poly.pdbx_seq_one_letter_code
_entity_poly.pdbx_strand_id
1 'polypeptide(L)'
;MVLSGVSVTFGQTNFYEQVSSMWYSGNKTGVLSIAEQRLQQDTNDIAGLILKMDYQIEFVELNAVSNTMQRVLGVGSQVTTTNFAAAFSLVQSDIDHLLQMLPIYPTNEIAADIAKASIANKPLTSGYAIKALQDDGFFQ
;
A
#
# COMPACT_ATOMS: atom_id res chain seq x y z
N MET A 1 -16.38 3.88 -35.79
CA MET A 1 -16.64 4.49 -34.46
C MET A 1 -15.34 4.38 -33.69
N VAL A 2 -14.60 5.49 -33.55
CA VAL A 2 -13.31 5.51 -32.84
C VAL A 2 -13.63 5.78 -31.37
N LEU A 3 -13.39 4.79 -30.51
CA LEU A 3 -13.40 4.99 -29.06
C LEU A 3 -12.06 5.60 -28.70
N SER A 4 -12.01 6.92 -28.68
CA SER A 4 -10.91 7.70 -28.12
C SER A 4 -10.81 7.33 -26.64
N GLY A 5 -9.90 6.42 -26.31
CA GLY A 5 -9.56 6.08 -24.94
C GLY A 5 -9.05 7.34 -24.27
N VAL A 6 -9.85 7.86 -23.34
CA VAL A 6 -9.49 9.01 -22.50
C VAL A 6 -8.22 8.61 -21.77
N SER A 7 -7.08 9.18 -22.17
CA SER A 7 -5.88 9.20 -21.35
C SER A 7 -6.22 10.03 -20.13
N VAL A 8 -6.55 9.36 -19.02
CA VAL A 8 -6.73 10.06 -17.75
C VAL A 8 -5.34 10.29 -17.18
N THR A 9 -4.76 11.43 -17.53
CA THR A 9 -3.56 11.95 -16.88
C THR A 9 -3.99 12.46 -15.51
N PHE A 10 -4.00 11.56 -14.52
CA PHE A 10 -4.25 11.93 -13.13
C PHE A 10 -2.95 12.43 -12.50
N GLY A 11 -2.70 13.74 -12.67
CA GLY A 11 -1.97 14.48 -11.65
C GLY A 11 -2.84 14.56 -10.40
N GLN A 12 -2.88 13.49 -9.60
CA GLN A 12 -3.59 13.41 -8.33
C GLN A 12 -2.80 14.08 -7.22
N THR A 13 -2.95 15.40 -7.13
CA THR A 13 -2.53 16.20 -5.97
C THR A 13 -3.18 15.77 -4.64
N ASN A 14 -4.15 14.86 -4.66
CA ASN A 14 -4.92 14.36 -3.52
C ASN A 14 -4.94 12.82 -3.41
N PHE A 15 -3.95 12.13 -3.98
CA PHE A 15 -3.87 10.66 -3.97
C PHE A 15 -3.97 10.07 -2.55
N TYR A 16 -3.25 10.64 -1.60
CA TYR A 16 -3.28 10.23 -0.19
C TYR A 16 -4.68 10.34 0.41
N GLU A 17 -5.36 11.48 0.23
CA GLU A 17 -6.72 11.66 0.74
C GLU A 17 -7.68 10.65 0.12
N GLN A 18 -7.55 10.37 -1.18
CA GLN A 18 -8.40 9.41 -1.88
C GLN A 18 -8.25 8.00 -1.29
N VAL A 19 -7.03 7.46 -1.28
CA VAL A 19 -6.81 6.07 -0.83
C VAL A 19 -7.09 5.90 0.66
N SER A 20 -6.78 6.92 1.47
CA SER A 20 -7.07 6.91 2.90
C SER A 20 -8.57 6.94 3.19
N SER A 21 -9.34 7.74 2.45
CA SER A 21 -10.80 7.79 2.58
C SER A 21 -11.47 6.48 2.14
N MET A 22 -11.01 5.89 1.03
CA MET A 22 -11.46 4.58 0.58
C MET A 22 -11.17 3.51 1.62
N TRP A 23 -9.95 3.48 2.16
CA TRP A 23 -9.57 2.54 3.21
C TRP A 23 -10.43 2.71 4.48
N TYR A 24 -10.58 3.94 4.95
CA TYR A 24 -11.35 4.28 6.15
C TYR A 24 -12.83 3.94 6.02
N SER A 25 -13.41 4.10 4.82
CA SER A 25 -14.80 3.70 4.55
C SER A 25 -15.01 2.19 4.37
N GLY A 26 -13.93 1.40 4.44
CA GLY A 26 -13.97 -0.07 4.27
C GLY A 26 -13.78 -0.54 2.82
N ASN A 27 -13.60 0.36 1.84
CA ASN A 27 -13.35 0.02 0.44
C ASN A 27 -11.88 -0.37 0.19
N LYS A 28 -11.38 -1.36 0.94
CA LYS A 28 -9.98 -1.81 0.88
C LYS A 28 -9.66 -2.56 -0.43
N THR A 29 -10.63 -3.28 -0.99
CA THR A 29 -10.50 -3.89 -2.32
C THR A 29 -10.35 -2.84 -3.41
N GLY A 30 -11.04 -1.69 -3.31
CA GLY A 30 -10.83 -0.57 -4.23
C GLY A 30 -9.42 0.01 -4.13
N VAL A 31 -8.84 0.09 -2.92
CA VAL A 31 -7.44 0.49 -2.72
C VAL A 31 -6.49 -0.53 -3.36
N LEU A 32 -6.74 -1.84 -3.21
CA LEU A 32 -5.97 -2.88 -3.91
C LEU A 32 -6.05 -2.72 -5.43
N SER A 33 -7.24 -2.45 -6.00
CA SER A 33 -7.37 -2.24 -7.45
C SER A 33 -6.54 -1.06 -7.95
N ILE A 34 -6.47 0.04 -7.19
CA ILE A 34 -5.60 1.18 -7.51
C ILE A 34 -4.12 0.74 -7.45
N ALA A 35 -3.73 0.01 -6.41
CA ALA A 35 -2.37 -0.50 -6.27
C ALA A 35 -1.96 -1.38 -7.46
N GLU A 36 -2.82 -2.30 -7.87
CA GLU A 36 -2.58 -3.18 -9.01
C GLU A 36 -2.50 -2.43 -10.34
N GLN A 37 -3.35 -1.42 -10.56
CA GLN A 37 -3.26 -0.57 -11.75
C GLN A 37 -1.93 0.16 -11.85
N ARG A 38 -1.42 0.71 -10.73
CA ARG A 38 -0.09 1.34 -10.69
C ARG A 38 1.01 0.32 -10.98
N LEU A 39 0.94 -0.85 -10.35
CA LEU A 39 1.92 -1.93 -10.54
C LEU A 39 1.92 -2.55 -11.94
N GLN A 40 0.81 -2.45 -12.67
CA GLN A 40 0.74 -2.84 -14.09
C GLN A 40 1.47 -1.84 -15.00
N GLN A 41 1.50 -0.56 -14.64
CA GLN A 41 2.17 0.49 -15.40
C GLN A 41 3.67 0.54 -15.07
N ASP A 42 4.01 0.42 -13.79
CA ASP A 42 5.37 0.27 -13.31
C ASP A 42 5.40 -0.76 -12.18
N THR A 43 6.02 -1.90 -12.44
CA THR A 43 6.13 -2.97 -11.45
C THR A 43 6.84 -2.52 -10.18
N ASN A 44 7.70 -1.50 -10.24
CA ASN A 44 8.42 -0.95 -9.10
C ASN A 44 7.76 0.34 -8.56
N ASP A 45 6.48 0.60 -8.87
CA ASP A 45 5.75 1.72 -8.28
C ASP A 45 5.65 1.55 -6.75
N ILE A 46 6.40 2.36 -6.01
CA ILE A 46 6.51 2.22 -4.55
C ILE A 46 5.18 2.47 -3.83
N ALA A 47 4.33 3.37 -4.35
CA ALA A 47 3.01 3.61 -3.77
C ALA A 47 2.11 2.39 -3.96
N GLY A 48 2.13 1.77 -5.15
CA GLY A 48 1.43 0.54 -5.45
C GLY A 48 1.91 -0.62 -4.58
N LEU A 49 3.22 -0.75 -4.34
CA LEU A 49 3.77 -1.77 -3.44
C LEU A 49 3.29 -1.58 -2.00
N ILE A 50 3.33 -0.35 -1.47
CA ILE A 50 2.90 -0.05 -0.09
C ILE A 50 1.40 -0.32 0.09
N LEU A 51 0.55 0.15 -0.84
CA LEU A 51 -0.89 -0.06 -0.76
C LEU A 51 -1.27 -1.54 -0.87
N LYS A 52 -0.58 -2.29 -1.75
CA LYS A 52 -0.75 -3.75 -1.84
C LYS A 52 -0.32 -4.43 -0.55
N MET A 53 0.81 -4.04 0.03
CA MET A 53 1.29 -4.58 1.30
C MET A 53 0.27 -4.36 2.42
N ASP A 54 -0.23 -3.15 2.60
CA ASP A 54 -1.23 -2.83 3.64
C ASP A 54 -2.48 -3.70 3.48
N TYR A 55 -2.99 -3.87 2.24
CA TYR A 55 -4.10 -4.78 1.96
C TYR A 55 -3.77 -6.22 2.39
N GLN A 56 -2.61 -6.73 2.00
CA GLN A 56 -2.22 -8.11 2.27
C GLN A 56 -2.02 -8.38 3.77
N ILE A 57 -1.54 -7.39 4.53
CA ILE A 57 -1.47 -7.45 5.99
C ILE A 57 -2.89 -7.51 6.56
N GLU A 58 -3.77 -6.62 6.12
CA GLU A 58 -5.14 -6.52 6.63
C GLU A 58 -5.93 -7.82 6.42
N PHE A 59 -5.77 -8.46 5.25
CA PHE A 59 -6.44 -9.70 4.87
C PHE A 59 -5.59 -10.95 5.14
N VAL A 60 -4.51 -10.82 5.90
CA VAL A 60 -3.67 -11.94 6.38
C VAL A 60 -3.23 -12.87 5.23
N GLU A 61 -2.82 -12.29 4.09
CA GLU A 61 -2.33 -13.02 2.91
C GLU A 61 -0.88 -13.50 3.12
N LEU A 62 -0.64 -14.35 4.13
CA LEU A 62 0.69 -14.72 4.63
C LEU A 62 1.68 -15.16 3.54
N ASN A 63 1.21 -15.89 2.52
CA ASN A 63 2.07 -16.37 1.43
C ASN A 63 2.51 -15.27 0.46
N ALA A 64 1.69 -14.23 0.29
CA ALA A 64 1.94 -13.17 -0.68
C ALA A 64 2.61 -11.95 -0.04
N VAL A 65 2.27 -11.65 1.22
CA VAL A 65 2.71 -10.45 1.92
C VAL A 65 4.23 -10.39 2.10
N SER A 66 4.89 -11.51 2.40
CA SER A 66 6.36 -11.57 2.57
C SER A 66 7.11 -11.11 1.32
N ASN A 67 6.64 -11.53 0.13
CA ASN A 67 7.23 -11.13 -1.13
C ASN A 67 7.01 -9.63 -1.39
N THR A 68 5.79 -9.13 -1.13
CA THR A 68 5.49 -7.70 -1.30
C THR A 68 6.33 -6.84 -0.35
N MET A 69 6.47 -7.25 0.92
CA MET A 69 7.32 -6.59 1.91
C MET A 69 8.77 -6.49 1.44
N GLN A 70 9.37 -7.58 0.96
CA GLN A 70 10.73 -7.55 0.42
C GLN A 70 10.86 -6.60 -0.78
N ARG A 71 9.83 -6.50 -1.62
CA ARG A 71 9.81 -5.55 -2.74
C ARG A 71 9.69 -4.10 -2.26
N VAL A 72 8.87 -3.82 -1.25
CA VAL A 72 8.80 -2.48 -0.63
C VAL A 72 10.18 -2.09 -0.08
N LEU A 73 10.88 -3.01 0.60
CA LEU A 73 12.24 -2.76 1.09
C LEU A 73 13.23 -2.47 -0.05
N GLY A 74 13.22 -3.31 -1.09
CA GLY A 74 14.14 -3.20 -2.23
C GLY A 74 13.94 -1.94 -3.06
N VAL A 75 12.68 -1.57 -3.35
CA VAL A 75 12.35 -0.38 -4.14
C VAL A 75 12.44 0.88 -3.26
N GLY A 76 11.86 0.85 -2.07
CA GLY A 76 11.78 2.02 -1.19
C GLY A 76 13.15 2.52 -0.75
N SER A 77 14.13 1.63 -0.56
CA SER A 77 15.52 2.01 -0.26
C SER A 77 16.22 2.77 -1.40
N GLN A 78 15.67 2.73 -2.62
CA GLN A 78 16.19 3.47 -3.77
C GLN A 78 15.54 4.84 -3.94
N VAL A 79 14.45 5.13 -3.22
CA VAL A 79 13.75 6.42 -3.29
C VAL A 79 14.41 7.40 -2.32
N THR A 80 15.07 8.40 -2.89
CA THR A 80 15.91 9.37 -2.14
C THR A 80 15.25 10.73 -1.94
N THR A 81 13.98 10.88 -2.28
CA THR A 81 13.24 12.12 -2.09
C THR A 81 13.02 12.43 -0.61
N THR A 82 13.01 13.71 -0.25
CA THR A 82 13.24 14.16 1.12
C THR A 82 12.21 13.64 2.12
N ASN A 83 10.91 13.77 1.81
CA ASN A 83 9.87 13.37 2.75
C ASN A 83 9.78 11.84 2.85
N PHE A 84 9.82 11.15 1.70
CA PHE A 84 9.72 9.70 1.68
C PHE A 84 10.92 9.02 2.33
N ALA A 85 12.15 9.48 2.07
CA ALA A 85 13.34 8.91 2.69
C ALA A 85 13.28 9.02 4.24
N ALA A 86 12.73 10.10 4.78
CA ALA A 86 12.50 10.25 6.21
C ALA A 86 11.45 9.26 6.73
N ALA A 87 10.31 9.13 6.03
CA ALA A 87 9.22 8.22 6.38
C ALA A 87 9.59 6.73 6.23
N PHE A 88 10.46 6.40 5.27
CA PHE A 88 10.77 5.02 4.90
C PHE A 88 11.45 4.23 6.03
N SER A 89 12.21 4.89 6.89
CA SER A 89 12.82 4.26 8.08
C SER A 89 11.78 3.58 8.99
N LEU A 90 10.59 4.18 9.14
CA LEU A 90 9.49 3.61 9.90
C LEU A 90 8.86 2.42 9.16
N VAL A 91 8.63 2.57 7.84
CA VAL A 91 8.10 1.48 7.00
C VAL A 91 9.01 0.25 7.07
N GLN A 92 10.33 0.48 6.99
CA GLN A 92 11.33 -0.57 7.10
C GLN A 92 11.28 -1.26 8.47
N SER A 93 11.23 -0.49 9.56
CA SER A 93 11.13 -1.05 10.92
C SER A 93 9.87 -1.90 11.09
N ASP A 94 8.72 -1.44 10.59
CA ASP A 94 7.46 -2.19 10.67
C ASP A 94 7.52 -3.48 9.86
N ILE A 95 8.08 -3.44 8.65
CA ILE A 95 8.28 -4.62 7.81
C ILE A 95 9.22 -5.62 8.49
N ASP A 96 10.36 -5.17 9.01
CA ASP A 96 11.34 -6.04 9.66
C ASP A 96 10.71 -6.75 10.88
N HIS A 97 9.87 -6.05 11.63
CA HIS A 97 9.11 -6.64 12.73
C HIS A 97 8.09 -7.66 12.24
N LEU A 98 7.28 -7.32 11.22
CA LEU A 98 6.25 -8.21 10.68
C LEU A 98 6.86 -9.48 10.07
N LEU A 99 7.98 -9.38 9.36
CA LEU A 99 8.69 -10.54 8.80
C LEU A 99 9.16 -11.52 9.89
N GLN A 100 9.47 -11.04 11.09
CA GLN A 100 9.80 -11.90 12.24
C GLN A 100 8.56 -12.57 12.85
N MET A 101 7.40 -11.92 12.76
CA MET A 101 6.14 -12.39 13.34
C MET A 101 5.38 -13.36 12.41
N LEU A 102 5.50 -13.21 11.09
CA LEU A 102 4.78 -14.04 10.12
C LEU A 102 4.95 -15.56 10.33
N PRO A 103 6.16 -16.10 10.59
CA PRO A 103 6.35 -17.55 10.79
C PRO A 103 5.64 -18.10 12.03
N ILE A 104 5.33 -17.24 13.01
CA ILE A 104 4.69 -17.63 14.28
C ILE A 104 3.24 -17.17 14.37
N TYR A 105 2.65 -16.67 13.27
CA TYR A 105 1.27 -16.21 13.28
C TYR A 105 0.30 -17.37 13.59
N PRO A 106 -0.61 -17.22 14.57
CA PRO A 106 -1.54 -18.28 14.95
C PRO A 106 -2.56 -18.53 13.83
N THR A 107 -2.45 -19.69 13.18
CA THR A 107 -3.29 -20.01 12.00
C THR A 107 -4.77 -20.14 12.31
N ASN A 108 -5.13 -20.42 13.56
CA ASN A 108 -6.51 -20.48 14.04
C ASN A 108 -7.18 -19.09 14.13
N GLU A 109 -6.41 -18.00 14.13
CA GLU A 109 -6.93 -16.62 14.19
C GLU A 109 -7.22 -16.03 12.80
N ILE A 110 -6.64 -16.61 11.73
CA ILE A 110 -6.69 -16.07 10.36
C ILE A 110 -8.12 -15.73 9.93
N ALA A 111 -9.07 -16.66 10.07
CA ALA A 111 -10.44 -16.45 9.63
C ALA A 111 -11.13 -15.31 10.41
N ALA A 112 -10.86 -15.20 11.72
CA ALA A 112 -11.41 -14.14 12.56
C ALA A 112 -10.81 -12.78 12.22
N ASP A 113 -9.52 -12.72 11.91
CA ASP A 113 -8.84 -11.47 11.55
C ASP A 113 -9.21 -10.99 10.14
N ILE A 114 -9.36 -11.89 9.18
CA ILE A 114 -9.93 -11.57 7.85
C ILE A 114 -11.34 -10.99 7.99
N ALA A 115 -12.16 -11.49 8.90
CA ALA A 115 -13.49 -10.93 9.13
C ALA A 115 -13.42 -9.48 9.65
N LYS A 116 -12.42 -9.16 10.49
CA LYS A 116 -12.17 -7.79 10.97
C LYS A 116 -11.63 -6.88 9.88
N ALA A 117 -10.97 -7.42 8.85
CA ALA A 117 -10.47 -6.67 7.71
C ALA A 117 -11.57 -5.88 6.98
N SER A 118 -12.84 -6.29 7.08
CA SER A 118 -13.97 -5.62 6.42
C SER A 118 -14.54 -4.45 7.24
N ILE A 119 -14.02 -4.22 8.46
CA ILE A 119 -14.50 -3.16 9.35
C ILE A 119 -14.00 -1.78 8.87
N ALA A 120 -14.94 -0.85 8.73
CA ALA A 120 -14.69 0.56 8.45
C ALA A 120 -14.16 1.30 9.70
N ASN A 121 -13.75 2.55 9.52
CA ASN A 121 -13.13 3.43 10.52
C ASN A 121 -11.75 3.00 11.01
N LYS A 122 -11.06 2.14 10.25
CA LYS A 122 -9.64 1.84 10.48
C LYS A 122 -8.79 2.75 9.59
N PRO A 123 -7.75 3.42 10.12
CA PRO A 123 -6.83 4.19 9.28
C PRO A 123 -5.97 3.27 8.41
N LEU A 124 -5.44 3.82 7.31
CA LEU A 124 -4.42 3.17 6.48
C LEU A 124 -3.08 3.19 7.23
N THR A 125 -2.55 2.03 7.59
CA THR A 125 -1.36 1.89 8.45
C THR A 125 -0.16 2.64 7.89
N SER A 126 0.19 2.39 6.62
CA SER A 126 1.34 3.01 5.96
C SER A 126 0.96 4.34 5.28
N GLY A 127 -0.17 4.94 5.63
CA GLY A 127 -0.69 6.15 5.00
C GLY A 127 0.27 7.34 5.09
N TYR A 128 1.08 7.43 6.14
CA TYR A 128 2.11 8.46 6.30
C TYR A 128 3.17 8.40 5.18
N ALA A 129 3.54 7.20 4.71
CA ALA A 129 4.50 7.02 3.63
C ALA A 129 3.90 7.41 2.27
N ILE A 130 2.61 7.12 2.06
CA ILE A 130 1.87 7.59 0.87
C ILE A 130 1.78 9.11 0.85
N LYS A 131 1.48 9.73 2.00
CA LYS A 131 1.49 11.19 2.13
C LYS A 131 2.87 11.77 1.82
N ALA A 132 3.94 11.15 2.32
CA ALA A 132 5.31 11.61 2.04
C ALA A 132 5.64 11.58 0.55
N LEU A 133 5.22 10.53 -0.19
CA LEU A 133 5.35 10.48 -1.65
C LEU A 133 4.55 11.59 -2.34
N GLN A 134 3.34 11.89 -1.85
CA GLN A 134 2.54 13.01 -2.38
C GLN A 134 3.23 14.35 -2.16
N ASP A 135 3.76 14.57 -0.95
CA ASP A 135 4.48 15.80 -0.60
C ASP A 135 5.79 15.95 -1.41
N ASP A 136 6.41 14.84 -1.82
CA ASP A 136 7.55 14.80 -2.74
C ASP A 136 7.16 14.94 -4.24
N GLY A 137 5.85 14.97 -4.57
CA GLY A 137 5.36 15.22 -5.93
C GLY A 137 5.20 13.97 -6.83
N PHE A 138 5.17 12.76 -6.27
CA PHE A 138 5.10 11.50 -7.05
C PHE A 138 3.80 11.28 -7.85
N PHE A 139 2.78 12.10 -7.61
CA PHE A 139 1.44 11.90 -8.17
C PHE A 139 0.96 13.09 -9.01
N GLN A 140 1.86 13.97 -9.45
CA GLN A 140 1.53 15.14 -10.28
C GLN A 140 1.57 14.85 -11.78
#